data_AF-A0A942WB11-F1
#
_entry.id   AF-A0A942WB11-F1
#
_cell.length_a   1.000
_cell.length_b   1.000
_cell.length_c   1.000
_cell.angle_alpha   90.00
_cell.angle_beta   90.00
_cell.angle_gamma   90.00
#
_symmetry.space_group_name_H-M   'P 1'
#
loop_
_entity.id
_entity.type
_entity.pdbx_description
1 polymer ?
#
loop_
_entity_poly.entity_id
_entity_poly.type
_entity_poly.pdbx_seq_one_letter_code
_entity_poly.pdbx_strand_id
1 'polypeptide(L)'
;MIYEPEHLKDRKAMYEKREKWLVRFVFSAWALLLFIYVNIAISHVKSTLGFLGIIIGGMVIITVIYFFTMFLILMRRGNQFKKTNNSIVKEFHESKNGELFLERLLAIDTAPKDMNDEMTWYLNIATAFNALGKQNECITLFKQLEEVATGKDKEYIQNSIQLIQEQLEKI
;
A
#
# COMPACT_ATOMS: atom_id res chain seq x y z
N MET A 1 -4.13 -20.71 3.29
CA MET A 1 -2.84 -20.05 3.53
C MET A 1 -2.84 -18.80 2.65
N ILE A 2 -2.55 -17.60 3.15
CA ILE A 2 -2.61 -16.36 2.32
C ILE A 2 -1.42 -16.28 1.35
N TYR A 3 -0.40 -17.11 1.56
CA TYR A 3 0.80 -17.19 0.72
C TYR A 3 0.51 -17.88 -0.61
N GLU A 4 0.20 -17.09 -1.63
CA GLU A 4 -0.05 -17.54 -3.01
C GLU A 4 0.61 -16.56 -3.99
N PRO A 5 1.94 -16.61 -4.17
CA PRO A 5 2.67 -15.60 -4.94
C PRO A 5 2.35 -15.62 -6.45
N GLU A 6 1.84 -16.74 -6.99
CA GLU A 6 1.38 -16.88 -8.37
C GLU A 6 0.23 -15.92 -8.75
N HIS A 7 -0.56 -15.49 -7.77
CA HIS A 7 -1.68 -14.57 -7.98
C HIS A 7 -1.31 -13.09 -7.73
N LEU A 8 -0.02 -12.77 -7.54
CA LEU A 8 0.45 -11.40 -7.26
C LEU A 8 0.03 -10.39 -8.33
N LYS A 9 0.11 -10.78 -9.60
CA LYS A 9 -0.25 -9.92 -10.74
C LYS A 9 -1.74 -9.58 -10.74
N ASP A 10 -2.58 -10.57 -10.46
CA ASP A 10 -4.04 -10.39 -10.38
C ASP A 10 -4.42 -9.52 -9.18
N ARG A 11 -3.77 -9.74 -8.03
CA ARG A 11 -3.98 -8.92 -6.83
C ARG A 11 -3.51 -7.49 -7.03
N LYS A 12 -2.39 -7.25 -7.71
CA LYS A 12 -1.97 -5.90 -8.12
C LYS A 12 -3.05 -5.19 -8.93
N ALA A 13 -3.59 -5.85 -9.96
CA ALA A 13 -4.68 -5.30 -10.77
C ALA A 13 -5.94 -5.03 -9.94
N MET A 14 -6.26 -5.90 -8.98
CA MET A 14 -7.37 -5.71 -8.04
C MET A 14 -7.16 -4.48 -7.14
N TYR A 15 -5.96 -4.27 -6.58
CA TYR A 15 -5.65 -3.09 -5.78
C TYR A 15 -5.73 -1.81 -6.60
N GLU A 16 -5.13 -1.77 -7.78
CA GLU A 16 -5.18 -0.59 -8.66
C GLU A 16 -6.62 -0.25 -9.07
N LYS A 17 -7.45 -1.26 -9.38
CA LYS A 17 -8.87 -1.07 -9.71
C LYS A 17 -9.63 -0.49 -8.51
N ARG A 18 -9.40 -1.04 -7.31
CA ARG A 18 -10.02 -0.55 -6.07
C ARG A 18 -9.61 0.89 -5.79
N GLU A 19 -8.33 1.22 -5.93
CA GLU A 19 -7.81 2.57 -5.73
C GLU A 19 -8.44 3.56 -6.72
N LYS A 20 -8.43 3.25 -8.02
CA LYS A 20 -9.09 4.07 -9.06
C LYS A 20 -10.57 4.27 -8.76
N TRP A 21 -11.27 3.22 -8.32
CA TRP A 21 -12.68 3.30 -7.95
C TRP A 21 -12.91 4.19 -6.73
N LEU A 22 -12.05 4.09 -5.71
CA LEU A 22 -12.11 4.95 -4.52
C LEU A 22 -11.87 6.41 -4.89
N VAL A 23 -10.87 6.72 -5.73
CA VAL A 23 -10.61 8.09 -6.19
C VAL A 23 -11.83 8.65 -6.92
N ARG A 24 -12.45 7.86 -7.80
CA ARG A 24 -13.68 8.27 -8.51
C ARG A 24 -14.83 8.53 -7.53
N PHE A 25 -15.07 7.61 -6.60
CA PHE A 25 -16.14 7.75 -5.61
C PHE A 25 -15.96 9.01 -4.75
N VAL A 26 -14.73 9.22 -4.27
CA VAL A 26 -14.35 10.38 -3.44
C VAL A 26 -14.51 11.68 -4.23
N PHE A 27 -14.09 11.71 -5.49
CA PHE A 27 -14.27 12.86 -6.39
C PHE A 27 -15.76 13.15 -6.64
N SER A 28 -16.58 12.13 -6.89
CA SER A 28 -18.02 12.28 -7.07
C SER A 28 -18.73 12.81 -5.82
N ALA A 29 -18.36 12.31 -4.64
CA ALA A 29 -18.90 12.79 -3.37
C ALA A 29 -18.54 14.27 -3.13
N TRP A 30 -17.30 14.66 -3.45
CA TRP A 30 -16.84 16.05 -3.36
C TRP A 30 -17.60 16.98 -4.33
N ALA A 31 -17.77 16.56 -5.58
CA ALA A 31 -18.53 17.33 -6.58
C ALA A 31 -19.99 17.51 -6.17
N LEU A 32 -20.62 16.49 -5.59
CA LEU A 32 -21.99 16.57 -5.07
C LEU A 32 -22.11 17.56 -3.90
N LEU A 33 -21.15 17.55 -2.96
CA LEU A 33 -21.11 18.50 -1.85
C LEU A 33 -20.98 19.94 -2.33
N LEU A 34 -20.12 20.20 -3.32
CA LEU A 34 -20.01 21.52 -3.93
C LEU A 34 -21.29 21.95 -4.63
N PHE A 35 -21.93 21.05 -5.36
CA PHE A 35 -23.19 21.33 -6.03
C PHE A 35 -24.29 21.74 -5.03
N ILE A 36 -24.41 21.01 -3.92
CA ILE A 36 -25.35 21.35 -2.84
C ILE A 36 -24.99 22.71 -2.23
N TYR A 37 -23.71 22.95 -1.92
CA TYR A 37 -23.23 24.21 -1.34
C TYR A 37 -23.57 25.42 -2.20
N VAL A 38 -23.27 25.35 -3.51
CA VAL A 38 -23.55 26.45 -4.44
C VAL A 38 -25.05 26.73 -4.52
N ASN A 39 -25.90 25.70 -4.59
CA ASN A 39 -27.35 25.89 -4.62
C ASN A 39 -27.89 26.60 -3.37
N ILE A 40 -27.39 26.24 -2.18
CA ILE A 40 -27.77 26.91 -0.92
C ILE A 40 -27.29 28.37 -0.93
N ALA A 41 -26.04 28.61 -1.35
CA ALA A 41 -25.46 29.95 -1.38
C ALA A 41 -26.21 30.89 -2.34
N ILE A 42 -26.62 30.40 -3.53
CA ILE A 42 -27.43 31.17 -4.49
C ILE A 42 -28.74 31.65 -3.86
N SER A 43 -29.40 30.79 -3.07
CA SER A 43 -30.68 31.14 -2.43
C SER A 43 -30.58 32.22 -1.35
N HIS A 44 -29.40 32.46 -0.78
CA HIS A 44 -29.22 33.35 0.37
C HIS A 44 -28.57 34.69 0.07
N VAL A 45 -28.01 34.90 -1.12
CA VAL A 45 -27.20 36.08 -1.42
C VAL A 45 -27.83 36.91 -2.53
N LYS A 46 -28.21 38.15 -2.21
CA LYS A 46 -28.80 39.11 -3.17
C LYS A 46 -27.76 39.97 -3.92
N SER A 47 -26.51 39.96 -3.47
CA SER A 47 -25.42 40.78 -4.01
C SER A 47 -24.35 39.93 -4.70
N THR A 48 -24.02 40.27 -5.94
CA THR A 48 -23.05 39.54 -6.79
C THR A 48 -21.64 39.50 -6.18
N LEU A 49 -21.21 40.56 -5.49
CA LEU A 49 -19.90 40.61 -4.83
C LEU A 49 -19.85 39.75 -3.56
N GLY A 50 -20.92 39.78 -2.75
CA GLY A 50 -21.02 38.93 -1.56
C GLY A 50 -21.09 37.45 -1.93
N PHE A 51 -21.71 37.14 -3.08
CA PHE A 51 -21.82 35.79 -3.61
C PHE A 51 -20.45 35.22 -4.00
N LEU A 52 -19.63 36.00 -4.70
CA LEU A 52 -18.26 35.61 -5.06
C LEU A 52 -17.39 35.32 -3.82
N GLY A 53 -17.47 36.15 -2.78
CA GLY A 53 -16.72 35.93 -1.54
C GLY A 53 -17.10 34.65 -0.80
N ILE A 54 -18.40 34.36 -0.73
CA ILE A 54 -18.93 33.15 -0.07
C ILE A 54 -18.56 31.88 -0.86
N ILE A 55 -18.59 31.94 -2.18
CA ILE A 55 -18.19 30.81 -3.03
C ILE A 55 -16.71 30.50 -2.85
N ILE A 56 -15.84 31.50 -2.93
CA ILE A 56 -14.40 31.31 -2.83
C ILE A 56 -14.03 30.81 -1.43
N GLY A 57 -14.58 31.43 -0.37
CA GLY A 57 -14.33 31.01 1.01
C GLY A 57 -14.82 29.59 1.29
N GLY A 58 -16.02 29.23 0.81
CA GLY A 58 -16.57 27.89 0.96
C GLY A 58 -15.75 26.83 0.24
N MET A 59 -15.29 27.11 -0.99
CA MET A 59 -14.41 26.20 -1.73
C MET A 59 -13.11 25.91 -0.97
N VAL A 60 -12.49 26.94 -0.38
CA VAL A 60 -11.28 26.77 0.43
C VAL A 60 -11.56 25.89 1.65
N ILE A 61 -12.64 26.15 2.40
CA ILE A 61 -13.00 25.37 3.59
C ILE A 61 -13.30 23.90 3.23
N ILE A 62 -14.09 23.67 2.18
CA ILE A 62 -14.43 22.31 1.71
C ILE A 62 -13.16 21.56 1.27
N THR A 63 -12.24 22.24 0.58
CA THR A 63 -10.97 21.66 0.15
C THR A 63 -10.08 21.29 1.35
N VAL A 64 -10.03 22.14 2.38
CA VAL A 64 -9.30 21.86 3.62
C VAL A 64 -9.90 20.66 4.36
N ILE A 65 -11.22 20.60 4.52
CA ILE A 65 -11.91 19.47 5.18
C ILE A 65 -11.69 18.16 4.38
N TYR A 66 -11.74 18.24 3.05
CA TYR A 66 -11.45 17.12 2.17
C TYR A 66 -10.01 16.61 2.35
N PHE A 67 -9.03 17.50 2.32
CA PHE A 67 -7.63 17.14 2.50
C PHE A 67 -7.39 16.52 3.88
N PHE A 68 -8.01 17.08 4.92
CA PHE A 68 -7.92 16.57 6.30
C PHE A 68 -8.57 15.20 6.46
N THR A 69 -9.76 14.98 5.88
CA THR A 69 -10.45 13.68 5.93
C THR A 69 -9.70 12.61 5.12
N MET A 70 -9.20 12.94 3.93
CA MET A 70 -8.34 12.04 3.14
C MET A 70 -7.06 11.66 3.90
N PHE A 71 -6.41 12.64 4.54
CA PHE A 71 -5.21 12.42 5.37
C PHE A 71 -5.49 11.52 6.58
N LEU A 72 -6.61 11.71 7.27
CA LEU A 72 -7.02 10.85 8.39
C LEU A 72 -7.37 9.42 7.96
N ILE A 73 -8.02 9.25 6.81
CA ILE A 73 -8.31 7.93 6.22
C ILE A 73 -7.00 7.21 5.91
N LEU A 74 -6.03 7.90 5.30
CA LEU A 74 -4.70 7.35 5.01
C LEU A 74 -3.98 6.90 6.30
N MET A 75 -4.00 7.73 7.35
CA MET A 75 -3.38 7.37 8.63
C MET A 75 -4.02 6.15 9.33
N ARG A 76 -5.34 5.93 9.18
CA ARG A 76 -6.02 4.79 9.81
C ARG A 76 -5.91 3.48 9.01
N ARG A 77 -5.62 3.53 7.70
CA ARG A 77 -5.95 2.42 6.80
C ARG A 77 -5.08 1.17 6.98
N GLY A 78 -3.77 1.26 7.24
CA GLY A 78 -2.85 0.11 7.19
C GLY A 78 -2.38 -0.50 8.53
N ASN A 79 -2.98 -0.10 9.66
CA ASN A 79 -2.22 -0.16 10.91
C ASN A 79 -2.01 -1.57 11.50
N GLN A 80 -2.92 -2.53 11.33
CA GLN A 80 -2.79 -3.83 12.02
C GLN A 80 -1.81 -4.77 11.32
N PHE A 81 -2.00 -5.06 10.03
CA PHE A 81 -1.08 -5.88 9.25
C PHE A 81 0.36 -5.36 9.34
N LYS A 82 0.54 -4.05 9.12
CA LYS A 82 1.85 -3.40 9.19
C LYS A 82 2.46 -3.49 10.58
N LYS A 83 1.68 -3.35 11.65
CA LYS A 83 2.17 -3.54 13.03
C LYS A 83 2.64 -4.96 13.26
N THR A 84 1.84 -5.95 12.87
CA THR A 84 2.18 -7.36 13.01
C THR A 84 3.44 -7.69 12.21
N ASN A 85 3.48 -7.37 10.92
CA ASN A 85 4.65 -7.59 10.07
C ASN A 85 5.91 -6.92 10.63
N ASN A 86 5.83 -5.66 11.06
CA ASN A 86 6.98 -4.96 11.65
C ASN A 86 7.42 -5.58 12.99
N SER A 87 6.48 -6.06 13.81
CA SER A 87 6.81 -6.75 15.06
C SER A 87 7.58 -8.05 14.81
N ILE A 88 7.19 -8.79 13.78
CA ILE A 88 7.84 -10.04 13.36
C ILE A 88 9.27 -9.76 12.83
N VAL A 89 9.42 -8.71 12.01
CA VAL A 89 10.75 -8.27 11.54
C VAL A 89 11.66 -7.85 12.71
N LYS A 90 11.12 -7.13 13.69
CA LYS A 90 11.86 -6.76 14.89
C LYS A 90 12.31 -7.99 15.68
N GLU A 91 11.42 -8.95 15.89
CA GLU A 91 11.73 -10.21 16.58
C GLU A 91 12.79 -11.03 15.83
N PHE A 92 12.75 -11.05 14.50
CA PHE A 92 13.80 -11.65 13.69
C PHE A 92 15.15 -10.94 13.87
N HIS A 93 15.16 -9.61 13.93
CA HIS A 93 16.42 -8.88 14.16
C HIS A 93 17.03 -9.17 15.53
N GLU A 94 16.22 -9.41 16.54
CA GLU A 94 16.64 -9.74 17.91
C GLU A 94 17.05 -11.21 18.05
N SER A 95 16.24 -12.13 17.53
CA SER A 95 16.47 -13.59 17.66
C SER A 95 17.45 -14.16 16.64
N LYS A 96 17.59 -13.51 15.47
CA LYS A 96 18.26 -14.02 14.27
C LYS A 96 17.77 -15.40 13.81
N ASN A 97 16.57 -15.81 14.23
CA ASN A 97 16.03 -17.12 13.90
C ASN A 97 15.18 -17.06 12.62
N GLY A 98 15.72 -17.58 11.52
CA GLY A 98 15.04 -17.61 10.22
C GLY A 98 13.81 -18.51 10.16
N GLU A 99 13.77 -19.60 10.95
CA GLU A 99 12.64 -20.54 10.95
C GLU A 99 11.44 -19.91 11.65
N LEU A 100 11.65 -19.36 12.84
CA LEU A 100 10.63 -18.64 13.61
C LEU A 100 10.12 -17.42 12.83
N PHE A 101 11.01 -16.73 12.11
CA PHE A 101 10.65 -15.59 11.27
C PHE A 101 9.71 -16.01 10.14
N LEU A 102 10.05 -17.06 9.39
CA LEU A 102 9.21 -17.58 8.32
C LEU A 102 7.86 -18.07 8.85
N GLU A 103 7.87 -18.84 9.95
CA GLU A 103 6.66 -19.35 10.60
C GLU A 103 5.70 -18.20 10.94
N ARG A 104 6.20 -17.16 11.60
CA ARG A 104 5.37 -16.01 12.00
C ARG A 104 4.86 -15.21 10.81
N LEU A 105 5.66 -15.04 9.76
CA LEU A 105 5.22 -14.35 8.53
C LEU A 105 4.09 -15.11 7.84
N LEU A 106 4.17 -16.45 7.78
CA LEU A 106 3.15 -17.29 7.16
C LEU A 106 1.90 -17.45 8.04
N ALA A 107 2.02 -17.25 9.35
CA ALA A 107 0.93 -17.30 10.31
C ALA A 107 0.13 -15.99 10.42
N ILE A 108 0.52 -14.92 9.70
CA ILE A 108 -0.27 -13.67 9.69
C ILE A 108 -1.65 -13.97 9.09
N ASP A 109 -2.70 -13.79 9.90
CA ASP A 109 -4.09 -14.03 9.55
C ASP A 109 -4.75 -12.81 8.87
N THR A 110 -4.26 -11.63 9.18
CA THR A 110 -4.72 -10.39 8.54
C THR A 110 -4.18 -10.26 7.13
N ALA A 111 -5.06 -10.04 6.15
CA ALA A 111 -4.64 -9.79 4.78
C ALA A 111 -4.00 -8.39 4.62
N PRO A 112 -3.01 -8.23 3.72
CA PRO A 112 -2.54 -6.93 3.31
C PRO A 112 -3.67 -6.11 2.69
N LYS A 113 -3.61 -4.78 2.84
CA LYS A 113 -4.70 -3.89 2.39
C LYS A 113 -4.43 -3.20 1.07
N ASP A 114 -3.17 -3.11 0.70
CA ASP A 114 -2.68 -2.54 -0.54
C ASP A 114 -1.45 -3.31 -1.04
N MET A 115 -1.06 -3.00 -2.26
CA MET A 115 0.07 -3.66 -2.92
C MET A 115 1.39 -3.42 -2.18
N ASN A 116 1.55 -2.28 -1.49
CA ASN A 116 2.81 -1.95 -0.82
C ASN A 116 3.01 -2.80 0.45
N ASP A 117 1.95 -2.96 1.24
CA ASP A 117 1.94 -3.88 2.37
C ASP A 117 2.21 -5.32 1.92
N GLU A 118 1.56 -5.75 0.83
CA GLU A 118 1.73 -7.10 0.28
C GLU A 118 3.15 -7.35 -0.26
N MET A 119 3.69 -6.41 -1.04
CA MET A 119 5.07 -6.47 -1.54
C MET A 119 6.08 -6.57 -0.39
N THR A 120 5.90 -5.74 0.64
CA THR A 120 6.78 -5.74 1.81
C THR A 120 6.75 -7.10 2.53
N TRP A 121 5.58 -7.70 2.66
CA TRP A 121 5.42 -9.01 3.28
C TRP A 121 6.12 -10.11 2.48
N TYR A 122 5.94 -10.15 1.16
CA TYR A 122 6.62 -11.13 0.32
C TYR A 122 8.14 -10.94 0.28
N LEU A 123 8.64 -9.69 0.30
CA LEU A 123 10.08 -9.40 0.44
C LEU A 123 10.64 -9.91 1.77
N ASN A 124 9.88 -9.80 2.85
CA ASN A 124 10.25 -10.37 4.15
C ASN A 124 10.28 -11.90 4.10
N ILE A 125 9.33 -12.55 3.42
CA ILE A 125 9.34 -14.01 3.21
C ILE A 125 10.56 -14.43 2.38
N ALA A 126 10.89 -13.69 1.31
CA ALA A 126 12.09 -13.95 0.51
C ALA A 126 13.37 -13.82 1.37
N THR A 127 13.42 -12.83 2.25
CA THR A 127 14.51 -12.65 3.22
C THR A 127 14.60 -13.83 4.19
N ALA A 128 13.47 -14.35 4.65
CA ALA A 128 13.42 -15.54 5.50
C ALA A 128 13.94 -16.78 4.77
N PHE A 129 13.56 -17.00 3.50
CA PHE A 129 14.11 -18.08 2.69
C PHE A 129 15.63 -17.97 2.54
N ASN A 130 16.15 -16.76 2.27
CA ASN A 130 17.58 -16.55 2.17
C ASN A 130 18.30 -16.87 3.50
N ALA A 131 17.75 -16.43 4.64
CA ALA A 131 18.30 -16.71 5.96
C ALA A 131 18.31 -18.22 6.30
N LEU A 132 17.42 -19.00 5.70
CA LEU A 132 17.33 -20.45 5.84
C LEU A 132 18.20 -21.22 4.83
N GLY A 133 18.97 -20.54 3.99
CA GLY A 133 19.74 -21.19 2.91
C GLY A 133 18.87 -21.73 1.76
N LYS A 134 17.58 -21.38 1.72
CA LYS A 134 16.62 -21.77 0.68
C LYS A 134 16.72 -20.83 -0.52
N GLN A 135 17.89 -20.82 -1.16
CA GLN A 135 18.23 -19.85 -2.21
C GLN A 135 17.35 -20.01 -3.46
N ASN A 136 16.96 -21.24 -3.82
CA ASN A 136 16.08 -21.49 -4.97
C ASN A 136 14.67 -20.94 -4.74
N GLU A 137 14.09 -21.16 -3.56
CA GLU A 137 12.79 -20.61 -3.17
C GLU A 137 12.83 -19.09 -3.10
N CYS A 138 13.92 -18.53 -2.56
CA CYS A 138 14.16 -17.10 -2.52
C CYS A 138 14.18 -16.47 -3.94
N ILE A 139 14.98 -17.02 -4.86
CA ILE A 139 15.07 -16.54 -6.24
C ILE A 139 13.72 -16.68 -6.96
N THR A 140 13.02 -17.80 -6.77
CA THR A 140 11.71 -18.04 -7.39
C THR A 140 10.71 -16.96 -6.97
N LEU A 141 10.66 -16.68 -5.67
CA LEU A 141 9.77 -15.63 -5.15
C LEU A 141 10.20 -14.24 -5.62
N PHE A 142 11.50 -13.93 -5.65
CA PHE A 142 11.98 -12.65 -6.17
C PHE A 142 11.62 -12.44 -7.64
N LYS A 143 11.71 -13.46 -8.50
CA LYS A 143 11.28 -13.35 -9.90
C LYS A 143 9.78 -13.01 -10.01
N GLN A 144 8.94 -13.66 -9.20
CA GLN A 144 7.50 -13.34 -9.16
C GLN A 144 7.25 -11.89 -8.70
N LEU A 145 8.02 -11.41 -7.72
CA LEU A 145 7.95 -10.02 -7.26
C LEU A 145 8.46 -9.04 -8.32
N GLU A 146 9.50 -9.39 -9.06
CA GLU A 146 10.08 -8.56 -10.13
C GLU A 146 9.05 -8.23 -11.23
N GLU A 147 8.18 -9.18 -11.57
CA GLU A 147 7.13 -9.00 -12.59
C GLU A 147 6.12 -7.90 -12.21
N VAL A 148 5.89 -7.70 -10.92
CA VAL A 148 4.91 -6.74 -10.40
C VAL A 148 5.55 -5.48 -9.82
N ALA A 149 6.85 -5.52 -9.49
CA ALA A 149 7.58 -4.41 -8.92
C ALA A 149 7.87 -3.30 -9.95
N THR A 150 8.00 -2.07 -9.45
CA THR A 150 8.33 -0.90 -10.27
C THR A 150 9.29 0.02 -9.53
N GLY A 151 10.09 0.80 -10.26
CA GLY A 151 11.02 1.76 -9.65
C GLY A 151 12.06 1.08 -8.76
N LYS A 152 12.28 1.65 -7.56
CA LYS A 152 13.33 1.21 -6.62
C LYS A 152 13.16 -0.23 -6.14
N ASP A 153 11.92 -0.70 -5.95
CA ASP A 153 11.68 -2.07 -5.48
C ASP A 153 12.13 -3.09 -6.54
N LYS A 154 11.91 -2.78 -7.83
CA LYS A 154 12.35 -3.65 -8.93
C LYS A 154 13.88 -3.72 -8.99
N GLU A 155 14.55 -2.58 -8.88
CA GLU A 155 16.02 -2.52 -8.86
C GLU A 155 16.59 -3.32 -7.67
N TYR A 156 16.00 -3.16 -6.48
CA TYR A 156 16.37 -3.92 -5.29
C TYR A 156 16.21 -5.43 -5.49
N ILE A 157 15.09 -5.86 -6.07
CA ILE A 157 14.82 -7.29 -6.34
C ILE A 157 15.84 -7.84 -7.35
N GLN A 158 16.09 -7.13 -8.44
CA GLN A 158 17.06 -7.53 -9.46
C GLN A 158 18.48 -7.69 -8.89
N ASN A 159 18.93 -6.70 -8.12
CA ASN A 159 20.23 -6.76 -7.43
C ASN A 159 20.29 -7.92 -6.44
N SER A 160 19.19 -8.20 -5.72
CA SER A 160 19.13 -9.32 -4.77
C SER A 160 19.19 -10.68 -5.47
N ILE A 161 18.50 -10.85 -6.60
CA ILE A 161 18.58 -12.06 -7.43
C ILE A 161 20.02 -12.28 -7.90
N GLN A 162 20.65 -11.24 -8.45
CA GLN A 162 22.02 -11.33 -8.95
C GLN A 162 23.00 -11.73 -7.83
N LEU A 163 22.92 -11.10 -6.66
CA LEU A 163 23.78 -11.41 -5.52
C LEU A 163 23.66 -12.87 -5.07
N ILE A 164 22.45 -13.43 -5.03
CA ILE A 164 22.24 -14.82 -4.63
C ILE A 164 22.75 -15.78 -5.71
N GLN A 165 22.57 -15.46 -6.99
CA GLN A 165 23.12 -16.26 -8.09
C GLN A 165 24.65 -16.28 -8.07
N GLU A 166 25.30 -15.14 -7.84
CA GLU A 166 26.76 -15.07 -7.68
C GLU A 166 27.27 -15.86 -6.48
N GLN A 167 26.48 -15.98 -5.41
CA GLN A 167 26.81 -16.84 -4.27
C GLN A 167 26.70 -18.32 -4.61
N LEU A 168 25.68 -18.71 -5.37
CA LEU A 168 25.48 -20.08 -5.84
C LEU A 168 26.59 -20.54 -6.79
N GLU A 169 27.08 -19.67 -7.67
CA GLU A 169 28.16 -19.98 -8.62
C GLU A 169 29.54 -20.15 -7.96
N LYS A 170 29.70 -19.70 -6.72
CA LYS A 170 30.95 -19.80 -5.94
C LYS A 170 31.03 -21.05 -5.06
N ILE A 171 30.00 -21.89 -5.05
CA ILE A 171 29.88 -23.14 -4.30
C ILE A 171 30.15 -24.31 -5.23
#